data_AF-A0A240A5D7-F1
#
_entry.id   AF-A0A240A5D7-F1
#
_cell.length_a   1.000
_cell.length_b   1.000
_cell.length_c   1.000
_cell.angle_alpha   90.00
_cell.angle_beta   90.00
_cell.angle_gamma   90.00
#
_symmetry.space_group_name_H-M   'P 1'
#
loop_
_entity.id
_entity.type
_entity.pdbx_description
1 polymer ?
#
loop_
_entity_poly.entity_id
_entity_poly.type
_entity_poly.pdbx_seq_one_letter_code
_entity_poly.pdbx_strand_id
1 'polypeptide(L)'
;MVRTYDFGEADRVIVLLTRTHGLVRGVAKGVRKSRSRFGSRLQPFVDLDVQVYPGRGLSTITAADTVAYHGAHIIEDFERYAAACAVLETAEKLTYEEGDTVLFDLVKNSIAQLQTANDPTQVLDAFILRATEHAGWGLSLYNCANCERLGPHRAFHAAVGGAVCTNCRPPGSLEVDPETLHAMWLLANGYAYAPAALNAGASATVLAQVHRATTAHLQYHLEAGLKSLRMMEQA
;
A
#
# COMPACT_ATOMS: atom_id res chain seq x y z
N MET A 1 3.95 -9.46 8.20
CA MET A 1 3.29 -9.03 9.46
C MET A 1 2.78 -7.60 9.31
N VAL A 2 1.54 -7.32 9.73
CA VAL A 2 0.90 -5.99 9.57
C VAL A 2 0.95 -5.18 10.86
N ARG A 3 0.54 -5.78 11.98
CA ARG A 3 0.51 -5.13 13.30
C ARG A 3 0.90 -6.10 14.40
N THR A 4 1.34 -5.55 15.53
CA THR A 4 1.60 -6.30 16.76
C THR A 4 1.09 -5.52 17.95
N TYR A 5 0.62 -6.25 18.96
CA TYR A 5 0.16 -5.71 20.24
C TYR A 5 0.78 -6.55 21.36
N ASP A 6 1.24 -5.90 22.42
CA ASP A 6 1.69 -6.63 23.61
C ASP A 6 0.49 -7.34 24.26
N PHE A 7 0.70 -8.60 24.67
CA PHE A 7 -0.33 -9.44 25.25
C PHE A 7 0.24 -10.17 26.46
N GLY A 8 -0.17 -9.75 27.65
CA GLY A 8 0.47 -10.21 28.89
C GLY A 8 1.96 -9.83 28.95
N GLU A 9 2.70 -10.52 29.82
CA GLU A 9 4.11 -10.17 30.09
C GLU A 9 5.08 -10.65 29.00
N ALA A 10 4.83 -11.82 28.41
CA ALA A 10 5.79 -12.49 27.53
C ALA A 10 5.29 -12.72 26.11
N ASP A 11 4.01 -12.46 25.82
CA ASP A 11 3.37 -12.82 24.56
C ASP A 11 3.02 -11.56 23.75
N ARG A 12 2.72 -11.74 22.47
CA ARG A 12 2.17 -10.71 21.60
C ARG A 12 1.03 -11.26 20.76
N VAL A 13 0.04 -10.42 20.48
CA VAL A 13 -0.91 -10.65 19.40
C VAL A 13 -0.29 -10.11 18.12
N ILE A 14 -0.13 -10.97 17.12
CA ILE A 14 0.38 -10.65 15.80
C ILE A 14 -0.78 -10.66 14.81
N VAL A 15 -0.85 -9.64 13.97
CA VAL A 15 -1.77 -9.56 12.83
C VAL A 15 -1.00 -9.87 11.56
N LEU A 16 -1.38 -10.95 10.88
CA LEU A 16 -0.75 -11.44 9.66
C LEU A 16 -1.73 -11.26 8.50
N LEU A 17 -1.26 -10.59 7.45
CA LEU A 17 -1.86 -10.73 6.13
C LEU A 17 -1.40 -12.07 5.57
N THR A 18 -2.34 -12.96 5.28
CA THR A 18 -2.05 -14.31 4.78
C THR A 18 -2.58 -14.47 3.36
N ARG A 19 -1.89 -15.29 2.57
CA ARG A 19 -2.22 -15.49 1.16
C ARG A 19 -3.57 -16.15 0.93
N THR A 20 -4.03 -16.99 1.86
CA THR A 20 -5.20 -17.86 1.68
C THR A 20 -6.24 -17.77 2.80
N HIS A 21 -5.97 -17.06 3.90
CA HIS A 21 -6.86 -16.97 5.07
C HIS A 21 -7.10 -15.52 5.52
N GLY A 22 -6.91 -14.55 4.63
CA GLY A 22 -7.13 -13.13 4.90
C GLY A 22 -6.25 -12.62 6.05
N LEU A 23 -6.85 -11.78 6.91
CA LEU A 23 -6.20 -11.29 8.13
C LEU A 23 -6.34 -12.29 9.28
N VAL A 24 -5.22 -12.88 9.67
CA VAL A 24 -5.15 -13.80 10.81
C VAL A 24 -4.58 -13.08 12.03
N ARG A 25 -5.36 -13.05 13.11
CA ARG A 25 -4.92 -12.56 14.43
C ARG A 25 -4.51 -13.75 15.31
N GLY A 26 -3.22 -13.83 15.64
CA GLY A 26 -2.66 -14.96 16.36
C GLY A 26 -1.79 -14.55 17.55
N VAL A 27 -1.91 -15.27 18.66
CA VAL A 27 -1.03 -15.10 19.83
C VAL A 27 0.27 -15.87 19.58
N ALA A 28 1.39 -15.16 19.65
CA ALA A 28 2.74 -15.72 19.67
C ALA A 28 3.22 -15.83 21.13
N LYS A 29 3.04 -17.01 21.73
CA LYS A 29 3.38 -17.24 23.14
C LYS A 29 4.88 -17.21 23.38
N GLY A 30 5.32 -16.47 24.40
CA GLY A 30 6.69 -16.33 24.83
C GLY A 30 7.59 -15.57 23.85
N VAL A 31 7.02 -14.85 22.88
CA VAL A 31 7.78 -14.18 21.82
C VAL A 31 8.75 -13.13 22.37
N ARG A 32 8.46 -12.54 23.54
CA ARG A 32 9.31 -11.54 24.21
C ARG A 32 10.38 -12.15 25.11
N LYS A 33 10.39 -13.47 25.32
CA LYS A 33 11.42 -14.15 26.14
C LYS A 33 12.75 -14.17 25.38
N SER A 34 13.86 -14.03 26.10
CA SER A 34 15.21 -14.07 25.53
C SER A 34 15.52 -15.37 24.77
N ARG A 35 14.90 -16.50 25.17
CA ARG A 35 14.98 -17.81 24.51
C ARG A 35 13.68 -18.17 23.75
N SER A 36 13.06 -17.19 23.10
CA SER A 36 11.87 -17.41 22.27
C SER A 36 12.20 -18.30 21.06
N ARG A 37 11.35 -19.30 20.79
CA ARG A 37 11.44 -20.12 19.56
C ARG A 37 11.29 -19.30 18.28
N PHE A 38 10.55 -18.19 18.35
CA PHE A 38 10.30 -17.32 17.21
C PHE A 38 11.50 -16.42 16.88
N GLY A 39 12.39 -16.17 17.86
CA GLY A 39 13.51 -15.24 17.68
C GLY A 39 13.04 -13.88 17.17
N SER A 40 13.75 -13.32 16.19
CA SER A 40 13.41 -12.07 15.50
C SER A 40 12.47 -12.24 14.30
N ARG A 41 11.98 -13.46 14.01
CA ARG A 41 11.21 -13.73 12.77
C ARG A 41 9.87 -12.99 12.71
N LEU A 42 9.19 -12.87 13.86
CA LEU A 42 7.89 -12.19 13.98
C LEU A 42 8.07 -10.67 14.11
N GLN A 43 8.62 -10.05 13.06
CA GLN A 43 8.82 -8.60 12.93
C GLN A 43 8.22 -8.07 11.62
N PRO A 44 8.12 -6.73 11.44
CA PRO A 44 7.63 -6.16 10.18
C PRO A 44 8.50 -6.54 8.99
N PHE A 45 7.91 -6.50 7.78
CA PHE A 45 8.62 -6.70 6.50
C PHE A 45 9.32 -8.07 6.35
N VAL A 46 8.86 -9.09 7.07
CA VAL A 46 9.28 -10.48 6.89
C VAL A 46 8.16 -11.26 6.20
N ASP A 47 8.52 -11.96 5.13
CA ASP A 47 7.69 -13.00 4.52
C ASP A 47 7.90 -14.30 5.29
N LEU A 48 6.80 -14.88 5.76
CA LEU A 48 6.79 -15.95 6.75
C LEU A 48 5.92 -17.10 6.28
N ASP A 49 6.43 -18.32 6.43
CA ASP A 49 5.60 -19.51 6.48
C ASP A 49 5.22 -19.75 7.95
N VAL A 50 3.93 -19.85 8.24
CA VAL A 50 3.41 -19.86 9.60
C VAL A 50 2.46 -21.02 9.82
N GLN A 51 2.65 -21.71 10.95
CA GLN A 51 1.68 -22.68 11.42
C GLN A 51 0.80 -22.02 12.47
N VAL A 52 -0.52 -22.04 12.21
CA VAL A 52 -1.52 -21.40 13.05
C VAL A 52 -2.54 -22.45 13.49
N TYR A 53 -2.73 -22.55 14.80
CA TYR A 53 -3.79 -23.34 15.39
C TYR A 53 -5.03 -22.46 15.63
N PRO A 54 -6.18 -22.75 14.99
CA PRO A 54 -7.40 -21.96 15.14
C PRO A 54 -7.91 -21.95 16.58
N GLY A 55 -8.33 -20.78 17.06
CA GLY A 55 -8.94 -20.61 18.38
C GLY A 55 -10.28 -19.88 18.29
N ARG A 56 -11.01 -19.83 19.41
CA ARG A 56 -12.23 -19.01 19.52
C ARG A 56 -11.81 -17.55 19.71
N GLY A 57 -11.76 -16.79 18.60
CA GLY A 57 -11.40 -15.37 18.58
C GLY A 57 -9.94 -15.12 18.20
N LEU A 58 -8.99 -15.56 19.04
CA LEU A 58 -7.56 -15.49 18.73
C LEU A 58 -7.00 -16.87 18.41
N SER A 59 -6.31 -16.97 17.28
CA SER A 59 -5.55 -18.16 16.94
C SER A 59 -4.25 -18.23 17.75
N THR A 60 -3.58 -19.38 17.75
CA THR A 60 -2.23 -19.52 18.34
C THR A 60 -1.23 -19.77 17.23
N ILE A 61 -0.18 -18.95 17.15
CA ILE A 61 0.94 -19.21 16.25
C ILE A 61 1.84 -20.25 16.92
N THR A 62 2.02 -21.41 16.28
CA THR A 62 2.79 -22.53 16.83
C THR A 62 4.21 -22.61 16.27
N ALA A 63 4.39 -22.21 15.01
CA ALA A 63 5.68 -22.14 14.32
C ALA A 63 5.68 -20.98 13.31
N ALA A 64 6.87 -20.46 13.01
CA ALA A 64 7.08 -19.44 11.98
C ALA A 64 8.50 -19.56 11.43
N ASP A 65 8.60 -19.77 10.12
CA ASP A 65 9.87 -19.85 9.38
C ASP A 65 9.98 -18.68 8.41
N THR A 66 11.19 -18.10 8.32
CA THR A 66 11.46 -16.99 7.41
C THR A 66 11.58 -17.52 6.00
N VAL A 67 10.70 -17.07 5.12
CA VAL A 67 10.80 -17.30 3.68
C VAL A 67 11.74 -16.26 3.07
N ALA A 68 11.50 -14.99 3.39
CA ALA A 68 12.35 -13.88 2.96
C ALA A 68 12.33 -12.74 3.98
N TYR A 69 13.48 -12.08 4.16
CA TYR A 69 13.60 -10.88 4.97
C TYR A 69 13.77 -9.66 4.07
N HIS A 70 12.81 -8.74 4.11
CA HIS A 70 12.85 -7.50 3.30
C HIS A 70 13.20 -6.26 4.13
N GLY A 71 13.38 -6.39 5.45
CA GLY A 71 13.51 -5.25 6.35
C GLY A 71 14.87 -4.54 6.31
N ALA A 72 15.93 -5.14 5.74
CA ALA A 72 17.30 -4.63 5.85
C ALA A 72 17.44 -3.18 5.35
N HIS A 73 17.10 -2.92 4.08
CA HIS A 73 17.18 -1.58 3.50
C HIS A 73 15.94 -0.71 3.81
N ILE A 74 14.84 -1.32 4.24
CA ILE A 74 13.59 -0.59 4.54
C ILE A 74 13.70 0.13 5.88
N ILE A 75 14.29 -0.49 6.90
CA ILE A 75 14.31 0.07 8.26
C ILE A 75 15.38 1.17 8.42
N GLU A 76 16.40 1.17 7.56
CA GLU A 76 17.49 2.15 7.57
C GLU A 76 17.14 3.48 6.87
N ASP A 77 16.05 3.49 6.09
CA ASP A 77 15.62 4.63 5.28
C ASP A 77 14.18 5.01 5.63
N PHE A 78 13.99 6.27 6.03
CA PHE A 78 12.69 6.74 6.50
C PHE A 78 11.60 6.69 5.42
N GLU A 79 11.92 7.06 4.18
CA GLU A 79 10.95 7.08 3.08
C GLU A 79 10.50 5.67 2.72
N ARG A 80 11.45 4.72 2.63
CA ARG A 80 11.14 3.29 2.42
C ARG A 80 10.31 2.74 3.56
N TYR A 81 10.66 3.06 4.81
CA TYR A 81 9.92 2.61 5.98
C TYR A 81 8.48 3.13 5.99
N ALA A 82 8.29 4.42 5.71
CA ALA A 82 6.98 5.05 5.67
C ALA A 82 6.11 4.47 4.53
N ALA A 83 6.69 4.30 3.35
CA ALA A 83 6.03 3.65 2.21
C ALA A 83 5.64 2.21 2.53
N ALA A 84 6.53 1.42 3.13
CA ALA A 84 6.26 0.03 3.51
C ALA A 84 5.15 -0.07 4.57
N CYS A 85 5.14 0.85 5.55
CA CYS A 85 4.04 0.97 6.50
C CYS A 85 2.72 1.30 5.81
N ALA A 86 2.71 2.22 4.84
CA ALA A 86 1.51 2.57 4.09
C ALA A 86 0.99 1.44 3.21
N VAL A 87 1.86 0.65 2.58
CA VAL A 87 1.49 -0.57 1.86
C VAL A 87 0.76 -1.54 2.80
N LEU A 88 1.34 -1.83 3.97
CA LEU A 88 0.74 -2.75 4.93
C LEU A 88 -0.58 -2.22 5.52
N GLU A 89 -0.66 -0.94 5.86
CA GLU A 89 -1.87 -0.31 6.41
C GLU A 89 -3.01 -0.31 5.39
N THR A 90 -2.69 0.00 4.13
CA THR A 90 -3.65 -0.04 3.02
C THR A 90 -4.14 -1.46 2.78
N ALA A 91 -3.23 -2.44 2.72
CA ALA A 91 -3.61 -3.84 2.53
C ALA A 91 -4.53 -4.33 3.65
N GLU A 92 -4.24 -3.98 4.90
CA GLU A 92 -5.11 -4.34 6.02
C GLU A 92 -6.53 -3.79 5.88
N LYS A 93 -6.68 -2.59 5.30
CA LYS A 93 -7.99 -1.96 5.06
C LYS A 93 -8.74 -2.55 3.88
N LEU A 94 -8.02 -3.03 2.87
CA LEU A 94 -8.60 -3.64 1.66
C LEU A 94 -8.87 -5.15 1.81
N THR A 95 -8.26 -5.81 2.81
CA THR A 95 -8.39 -7.25 2.99
C THR A 95 -9.78 -7.62 3.51
N TYR A 96 -10.41 -8.62 2.87
CA TYR A 96 -11.66 -9.24 3.32
C TYR A 96 -11.40 -10.41 4.30
N GLU A 97 -12.46 -11.07 4.79
CA GLU A 97 -12.33 -12.19 5.72
C GLU A 97 -11.62 -13.41 5.10
N GLU A 98 -11.78 -13.61 3.79
CA GLU A 98 -11.14 -14.70 3.04
C GLU A 98 -9.75 -14.28 2.51
N GLY A 99 -8.96 -15.27 2.10
CA GLY A 99 -7.66 -15.03 1.47
C GLY A 99 -7.78 -14.34 0.12
N ASP A 100 -6.92 -13.34 -0.09
CA ASP A 100 -6.77 -12.66 -1.36
C ASP A 100 -5.34 -12.83 -1.87
N THR A 101 -5.17 -13.74 -2.83
CA THR A 101 -3.86 -14.03 -3.41
C THR A 101 -3.31 -12.84 -4.19
N VAL A 102 -4.16 -12.05 -4.83
CA VAL A 102 -3.75 -10.91 -5.67
C VAL A 102 -3.25 -9.79 -4.77
N LEU A 103 -4.01 -9.41 -3.74
CA LEU A 103 -3.58 -8.40 -2.78
C LEU A 103 -2.31 -8.83 -2.03
N PHE A 104 -2.23 -10.09 -1.62
CA PHE A 104 -1.03 -10.63 -0.96
C PHE A 104 0.21 -10.52 -1.87
N ASP A 105 0.09 -10.94 -3.14
CA ASP A 105 1.20 -10.91 -4.09
C ASP A 105 1.57 -9.44 -4.44
N LEU A 106 0.61 -8.51 -4.52
CA LEU A 106 0.87 -7.08 -4.65
C LEU A 106 1.66 -6.52 -3.47
N VAL A 107 1.27 -6.83 -2.23
CA VAL A 107 2.00 -6.41 -1.02
C VAL A 107 3.41 -6.97 -1.02
N LYS A 108 3.55 -8.28 -1.24
CA LYS A 108 4.86 -8.95 -1.26
C LYS A 108 5.81 -8.31 -2.28
N ASN A 109 5.33 -8.10 -3.50
CA ASN A 109 6.12 -7.50 -4.56
C ASN A 109 6.51 -6.05 -4.25
N SER A 110 5.58 -5.27 -3.69
CA SER A 110 5.83 -3.86 -3.33
C SER A 110 6.87 -3.73 -2.22
N ILE A 111 6.74 -4.54 -1.15
CA ILE A 111 7.74 -4.59 -0.07
C ILE A 111 9.11 -5.03 -0.60
N ALA A 112 9.16 -6.01 -1.51
CA ALA A 112 10.42 -6.43 -2.12
C ALA A 112 11.07 -5.31 -2.95
N GLN A 113 10.28 -4.59 -3.77
CA GLN A 113 10.74 -3.47 -4.60
C GLN A 113 11.24 -2.29 -3.75
N LEU A 114 10.59 -2.02 -2.61
CA LEU A 114 10.99 -0.96 -1.69
C LEU A 114 12.41 -1.13 -1.13
N GLN A 115 13.04 -2.30 -1.24
CA GLN A 115 14.44 -2.45 -0.82
C GLN A 115 15.44 -1.78 -1.76
N THR A 116 15.12 -1.64 -3.04
CA THR A 116 16.06 -1.18 -4.07
C THR A 116 15.52 -0.06 -4.95
N ALA A 117 14.26 0.32 -4.79
CA ALA A 117 13.65 1.40 -5.58
C ALA A 117 14.38 2.73 -5.39
N ASN A 118 14.60 3.48 -6.47
CA ASN A 118 15.17 4.83 -6.38
C ASN A 118 14.14 5.83 -5.80
N ASP A 119 12.86 5.60 -6.07
CA ASP A 119 11.74 6.39 -5.56
C ASP A 119 10.76 5.45 -4.83
N PRO A 120 10.80 5.42 -3.48
CA PRO A 120 9.86 4.62 -2.68
C PRO A 120 8.39 5.06 -2.83
N THR A 121 8.14 6.34 -3.08
CA THR A 121 6.79 6.91 -3.23
C THR A 121 6.15 6.39 -4.50
N GLN A 122 6.90 6.30 -5.60
CA GLN A 122 6.40 5.70 -6.85
C GLN A 122 5.96 4.23 -6.66
N VAL A 123 6.70 3.45 -5.86
CA VAL A 123 6.32 2.07 -5.54
C VAL A 123 5.02 2.03 -4.73
N LEU A 124 4.89 2.92 -3.74
CA LEU A 124 3.66 3.05 -2.95
C LEU A 124 2.47 3.44 -3.85
N ASP A 125 2.62 4.43 -4.73
CA ASP A 125 1.54 4.88 -5.60
C ASP A 125 1.12 3.78 -6.59
N ALA A 126 2.08 3.06 -7.17
CA ALA A 126 1.79 1.91 -8.02
C ALA A 126 1.05 0.80 -7.25
N PHE A 127 1.45 0.53 -6.01
CA PHE A 127 0.74 -0.41 -5.15
C PHE A 127 -0.70 0.04 -4.90
N ILE A 128 -0.91 1.30 -4.49
CA ILE A 128 -2.24 1.84 -4.18
C ILE A 128 -3.14 1.74 -5.42
N LEU A 129 -2.69 2.25 -6.57
CA LEU A 129 -3.48 2.24 -7.81
C LEU A 129 -3.93 0.83 -8.19
N ARG A 130 -3.01 -0.15 -8.11
CA ARG A 130 -3.30 -1.55 -8.45
C ARG A 130 -4.18 -2.23 -7.41
N ALA A 131 -3.98 -1.92 -6.13
CA ALA A 131 -4.78 -2.48 -5.04
C ALA A 131 -6.21 -1.91 -5.04
N THR A 132 -6.38 -0.62 -5.32
CA THR A 132 -7.72 -0.01 -5.45
C THR A 132 -8.44 -0.48 -6.70
N GLU A 133 -7.74 -0.65 -7.83
CA GLU A 133 -8.31 -1.26 -9.04
C GLU A 133 -8.84 -2.68 -8.73
N HIS A 134 -8.02 -3.51 -8.08
CA HIS A 134 -8.40 -4.86 -7.66
C HIS A 134 -9.58 -4.87 -6.68
N ALA A 135 -9.68 -3.86 -5.80
CA ALA A 135 -10.83 -3.68 -4.91
C ALA A 135 -12.11 -3.18 -5.61
N GLY A 136 -12.07 -2.95 -6.94
CA GLY A 136 -13.19 -2.45 -7.74
C GLY A 136 -13.31 -0.93 -7.76
N TRP A 137 -12.29 -0.21 -7.31
CA TRP A 137 -12.20 1.25 -7.28
C TRP A 137 -11.21 1.75 -8.32
N GLY A 138 -11.36 1.27 -9.55
CA GLY A 138 -10.54 1.69 -10.67
C GLY A 138 -10.72 3.17 -11.02
N LEU A 139 -9.68 3.75 -11.64
CA LEU A 139 -9.67 5.15 -12.06
C LEU A 139 -9.77 5.27 -13.58
N SER A 140 -10.59 6.19 -14.06
CA SER A 140 -10.49 6.68 -15.44
C SER A 140 -9.39 7.73 -15.52
N LEU A 141 -8.28 7.39 -16.17
CA LEU A 141 -7.07 8.23 -16.23
C LEU A 141 -6.87 8.91 -17.60
N TYR A 142 -7.85 8.81 -18.51
CA TYR A 142 -7.78 9.49 -19.81
C TYR A 142 -9.11 10.14 -20.17
N ASN A 143 -10.18 9.34 -20.27
CA ASN A 143 -11.52 9.85 -20.52
C ASN A 143 -12.11 10.48 -19.26
N CYS A 144 -13.09 11.36 -19.45
CA CYS A 144 -13.79 11.92 -18.31
C CYS A 144 -14.55 10.83 -17.57
N ALA A 145 -14.29 10.65 -16.28
CA ALA A 145 -14.90 9.63 -15.44
C ALA A 145 -16.43 9.78 -15.29
N ASN A 146 -16.99 10.97 -15.57
CA ASN A 146 -18.43 11.22 -15.47
C ASN A 146 -19.20 11.11 -16.80
N CYS A 147 -18.62 11.61 -17.90
CA CYS A 147 -19.33 11.72 -19.19
C CYS A 147 -18.59 11.07 -20.36
N GLU A 148 -17.50 10.36 -20.09
CA GLU A 148 -16.69 9.60 -21.06
C GLU A 148 -16.05 10.44 -22.18
N ARG A 149 -16.17 11.78 -22.13
CA ARG A 149 -15.50 12.67 -23.08
C ARG A 149 -14.02 12.33 -23.17
N LEU A 150 -13.55 12.16 -24.40
CA LEU A 150 -12.14 11.84 -24.70
C LEU A 150 -11.20 12.90 -24.10
N GLY A 151 -10.09 12.43 -23.55
CA GLY A 151 -9.04 13.25 -22.96
C GLY A 151 -7.96 13.70 -23.95
N PRO A 152 -6.77 14.08 -23.44
CA PRO A 152 -6.44 14.15 -22.02
C PRO A 152 -7.12 15.34 -21.31
N HIS A 153 -7.49 15.14 -20.04
CA HIS A 153 -8.03 16.20 -19.19
C HIS A 153 -6.96 16.79 -18.27
N ARG A 154 -7.22 17.97 -17.71
CA ARG A 154 -6.31 18.70 -16.82
C ARG A 154 -6.81 18.80 -15.38
N ALA A 155 -7.78 17.95 -15.03
CA ALA A 155 -8.37 17.91 -13.71
C ALA A 155 -8.61 16.47 -13.28
N PHE A 156 -8.40 16.21 -12.00
CA PHE A 156 -8.64 14.92 -11.35
C PHE A 156 -9.59 15.13 -10.16
N HIS A 157 -10.56 14.25 -9.99
CA HIS A 157 -11.45 14.27 -8.83
C HIS A 157 -11.67 12.85 -8.32
N ALA A 158 -11.19 12.57 -7.11
CA ALA A 158 -11.27 11.25 -6.46
C ALA A 158 -12.72 10.73 -6.44
N ALA A 159 -13.66 11.53 -5.93
CA ALA A 159 -15.06 11.10 -5.81
C ALA A 159 -15.77 10.80 -7.15
N VAL A 160 -15.28 11.36 -8.26
CA VAL A 160 -15.86 11.10 -9.59
C VAL A 160 -15.19 9.89 -10.24
N GLY A 161 -14.05 9.41 -9.70
CA GLY A 161 -13.33 8.26 -10.22
C GLY A 161 -12.24 8.61 -11.23
N GLY A 162 -11.67 9.82 -11.18
CA GLY A 162 -10.44 10.13 -11.92
C GLY A 162 -10.47 11.43 -12.72
N ALA A 163 -10.01 11.37 -13.97
CA ALA A 163 -9.91 12.49 -14.88
C ALA A 163 -11.30 13.09 -15.16
N VAL A 164 -11.43 14.42 -15.11
CA VAL A 164 -12.70 15.11 -15.35
C VAL A 164 -12.55 16.25 -16.35
N CYS A 165 -13.49 16.34 -17.31
CA CYS A 165 -13.50 17.44 -18.27
C CYS A 165 -13.98 18.75 -17.61
N THR A 166 -13.78 19.87 -18.29
CA THR A 166 -14.17 21.21 -17.79
C THR A 166 -15.62 21.33 -17.38
N ASN A 167 -16.54 20.60 -18.05
CA ASN A 167 -17.97 20.67 -17.76
C ASN A 167 -18.39 19.79 -16.57
N CYS A 168 -17.60 18.78 -16.24
CA CYS A 168 -17.90 17.83 -15.17
C CYS A 168 -16.97 18.01 -13.96
N ARG A 169 -16.12 19.05 -13.95
CA ARG A 169 -15.13 19.34 -12.91
C ARG A 169 -15.83 19.88 -11.66
N PRO A 170 -15.98 19.10 -10.56
CA PRO A 170 -16.58 19.61 -9.34
C PRO A 170 -15.61 20.50 -8.56
N PRO A 171 -16.11 21.34 -7.64
CA PRO A 171 -15.28 22.03 -6.66
C PRO A 171 -14.40 21.04 -5.88
N GLY A 172 -13.14 21.40 -5.62
CA GLY A 172 -12.17 20.51 -4.96
C GLY A 172 -11.40 19.57 -5.90
N SER A 173 -11.66 19.61 -7.22
CA SER A 173 -10.83 18.90 -8.20
C SER A 173 -9.38 19.37 -8.16
N LEU A 174 -8.44 18.42 -8.13
CA LEU A 174 -7.02 18.68 -8.30
C LEU A 174 -6.75 19.13 -9.74
N GLU A 175 -5.96 20.19 -9.89
CA GLU A 175 -5.39 20.56 -11.18
C GLU A 175 -4.14 19.72 -11.43
N VAL A 176 -4.13 19.01 -12.55
CA VAL A 176 -3.08 18.04 -12.88
C VAL A 176 -2.62 18.24 -14.32
N ASP A 177 -1.34 17.98 -14.58
CA ASP A 177 -0.87 17.91 -15.96
C ASP A 177 -1.36 16.60 -16.60
N PRO A 178 -1.68 16.56 -17.91
CA PRO A 178 -1.94 15.32 -18.62
C PRO A 178 -0.89 14.23 -18.40
N GLU A 179 0.38 14.61 -18.23
CA GLU A 179 1.47 13.68 -17.95
C GLU A 179 1.33 13.02 -16.57
N THR A 180 0.73 13.69 -15.58
CA THR A 180 0.37 13.07 -14.29
C THR A 180 -0.59 11.91 -14.49
N LEU A 181 -1.63 12.12 -15.29
CA LEU A 181 -2.63 11.08 -15.56
C LEU A 181 -2.03 9.93 -16.38
N HIS A 182 -1.13 10.24 -17.31
CA HIS A 182 -0.33 9.24 -18.02
C HIS A 182 0.52 8.42 -17.04
N ALA A 183 1.29 9.08 -16.16
CA ALA A 183 2.14 8.42 -15.18
C ALA A 183 1.32 7.50 -14.26
N MET A 184 0.16 7.95 -13.77
CA MET A 184 -0.78 7.10 -13.03
C MET A 184 -1.20 5.88 -13.84
N TRP A 185 -1.51 6.06 -15.13
CA TRP A 185 -1.92 4.95 -16.00
C TRP A 185 -0.80 3.92 -16.17
N LEU A 186 0.45 4.36 -16.35
CA LEU A 186 1.62 3.47 -16.41
C LEU A 186 1.76 2.66 -15.14
N LEU A 187 1.73 3.32 -13.97
CA LEU A 187 1.87 2.67 -12.67
C LEU A 187 0.73 1.67 -12.39
N ALA A 188 -0.51 2.04 -12.71
CA ALA A 188 -1.68 1.17 -12.58
C ALA A 188 -1.57 -0.11 -13.45
N ASN A 189 -0.86 -0.02 -14.58
CA ASN A 189 -0.64 -1.14 -15.50
C ASN A 189 0.72 -1.85 -15.29
N GLY A 190 1.45 -1.52 -14.22
CA GLY A 190 2.69 -2.19 -13.85
C GLY A 190 3.94 -1.71 -14.62
N TYR A 191 3.86 -0.58 -15.31
CA TYR A 191 5.00 0.06 -15.95
C TYR A 191 5.65 1.07 -15.02
N ALA A 192 6.98 1.11 -15.00
CA ALA A 192 7.71 2.17 -14.32
C ALA A 192 7.53 3.49 -15.08
N TYR A 193 7.22 4.57 -14.36
CA TYR A 193 7.28 5.90 -14.94
C TYR A 193 8.73 6.39 -14.90
N ALA A 194 9.35 6.45 -16.08
CA ALA A 194 10.69 6.96 -16.27
C ALA A 194 10.61 8.31 -17.00
N PRO A 195 11.06 9.42 -16.38
CA PRO A 195 10.87 10.77 -16.89
C PRO A 195 11.83 11.12 -18.03
N ALA A 196 12.21 10.18 -18.90
CA ALA A 196 13.33 10.29 -19.83
C ALA A 196 13.29 11.52 -20.77
N ALA A 197 12.13 12.19 -20.89
CA ALA A 197 11.93 13.41 -21.68
C ALA A 197 11.73 14.71 -20.84
N LEU A 198 11.66 14.64 -19.51
CA LEU A 198 11.44 15.78 -18.63
C LEU A 198 12.73 16.19 -17.91
N ASN A 199 12.92 17.50 -17.73
CA ASN A 199 13.92 17.99 -16.78
C ASN A 199 13.55 17.55 -15.35
N ALA A 200 14.55 17.32 -14.49
CA ALA A 200 14.37 16.74 -13.16
C ALA A 200 13.27 17.42 -12.31
N GLY A 201 13.15 18.75 -12.37
CA GLY A 201 12.09 19.48 -11.64
C GLY A 201 10.67 19.24 -12.15
N ALA A 202 10.49 19.04 -13.47
CA ALA A 202 9.19 18.70 -14.04
C ALA A 202 8.78 17.27 -13.66
N SER A 203 9.73 16.33 -13.65
CA SER A 203 9.50 14.98 -13.16
C SER A 203 9.05 14.94 -11.70
N ALA A 204 9.73 15.69 -10.82
CA ALA A 204 9.37 15.75 -9.41
C ALA A 204 7.95 16.31 -9.20
N THR A 205 7.56 17.31 -10.01
CA THR A 205 6.20 17.88 -9.97
C THR A 205 5.14 16.85 -10.37
N VAL A 206 5.40 16.08 -11.44
CA VAL A 206 4.51 15.01 -11.89
C VAL A 206 4.32 13.96 -10.80
N LEU A 207 5.41 13.46 -10.21
CA LEU A 207 5.37 12.44 -9.16
C LEU A 207 4.64 12.94 -7.90
N ALA A 208 4.85 14.19 -7.50
CA ALA A 208 4.12 14.79 -6.38
C ALA A 208 2.61 14.90 -6.67
N GLN A 209 2.21 15.21 -7.91
CA GLN A 209 0.81 15.21 -8.32
C GLN A 209 0.22 13.80 -8.38
N VAL A 210 0.99 12.80 -8.84
CA VAL A 210 0.60 11.38 -8.81
C VAL A 210 0.32 10.94 -7.39
N HIS A 211 1.25 11.22 -6.46
CA HIS A 211 1.09 10.86 -5.06
C HIS A 211 -0.16 11.51 -4.45
N ARG A 212 -0.36 12.82 -4.67
CA ARG A 212 -1.54 13.54 -4.17
C ARG A 212 -2.85 13.00 -4.73
N ALA A 213 -2.91 12.70 -6.02
CA ALA A 213 -4.12 12.15 -6.65
C ALA A 213 -4.43 10.73 -6.15
N THR A 214 -3.40 9.89 -6.04
CA THR A 214 -3.50 8.48 -5.59
C THR A 214 -3.91 8.40 -4.13
N THR A 215 -3.31 9.21 -3.26
CA THR A 215 -3.68 9.29 -1.84
C THR A 215 -5.08 9.85 -1.64
N ALA A 216 -5.47 10.89 -2.38
CA ALA A 216 -6.83 11.43 -2.33
C ALA A 216 -7.87 10.38 -2.75
N HIS A 217 -7.57 9.57 -3.79
CA HIS A 217 -8.42 8.45 -4.22
C HIS A 217 -8.59 7.41 -3.12
N LEU A 218 -7.48 6.96 -2.54
CA LEU A 218 -7.50 5.97 -1.48
C LEU A 218 -8.26 6.47 -0.24
N GLN A 219 -8.01 7.71 0.19
CA GLN A 219 -8.67 8.31 1.34
C GLN A 219 -10.18 8.46 1.13
N TYR A 220 -10.60 8.81 -0.09
CA TYR A 220 -12.02 8.93 -0.42
C TYR A 220 -12.76 7.60 -0.23
N HIS A 221 -12.18 6.49 -0.70
CA HIS A 221 -12.82 5.18 -0.63
C HIS A 221 -12.70 4.48 0.73
N LEU A 222 -11.62 4.74 1.50
CA LEU A 222 -11.42 4.08 2.79
C LEU A 222 -12.26 4.66 3.92
N GLU A 223 -12.92 5.82 3.73
CA GLU A 223 -13.71 6.61 4.73
C GLU A 223 -12.98 6.93 6.05
N ALA A 224 -11.80 6.37 6.28
CA ALA A 224 -10.93 6.49 7.43
C ALA A 224 -9.51 6.74 6.93
N GLY A 225 -8.93 7.89 7.29
CA GLY A 225 -7.57 8.24 6.86
C GLY A 225 -6.51 7.29 7.40
N LEU A 226 -5.48 7.02 6.59
CA LEU A 226 -4.32 6.21 6.97
C LEU A 226 -3.38 7.01 7.87
N LYS A 227 -2.88 6.38 8.93
CA LYS A 227 -1.92 7.03 9.85
C LYS A 227 -0.57 7.22 9.18
N SER A 228 -0.12 6.23 8.41
CA SER A 228 1.15 6.25 7.69
C SER A 228 1.27 7.41 6.71
N LEU A 229 0.20 7.72 5.96
CA LEU A 229 0.20 8.83 5.00
C LEU A 229 0.41 10.18 5.69
N ARG A 230 -0.18 10.38 6.88
CA ARG A 230 0.03 11.61 7.66
C ARG A 230 1.47 11.76 8.17
N MET A 231 2.18 10.65 8.38
CA MET A 231 3.59 10.68 8.79
C MET A 231 4.49 11.12 7.64
N MET A 232 4.15 10.77 6.39
CA MET A 232 4.89 11.20 5.20
C MET A 232 4.71 12.69 4.92
N GLU A 233 3.53 13.26 5.21
CA GLU A 233 3.25 14.70 5.03
C GLU A 233 3.96 15.60 6.06
N GLN A 234 4.47 15.04 7.15
CA GLN A 234 5.08 15.77 8.28
C GLN A 234 6.62 15.73 8.30
N ALA A 235 7.23 14.94 7.41
CA ALA A 235 8.68 14.81 7.27
C ALA A 235 9.24 15.81 6.24
#